data_AF-A0A1H7WSR0-F1
#
_entry.id   AF-A0A1H7WSR0-F1
#
_cell.length_a   1.000
_cell.length_b   1.000
_cell.length_c   1.000
_cell.angle_alpha   90.00
_cell.angle_beta   90.00
_cell.angle_gamma   90.00
#
_symmetry.space_group_name_H-M   'P 1'
#
loop_
_entity.id
_entity.type
_entity.pdbx_description
1 polymer ?
#
loop_
_entity_poly.entity_id
_entity_poly.type
_entity_poly.pdbx_seq_one_letter_code
_entity_poly.pdbx_strand_id
1 'polypeptide(L)'
;MTPEPFTSEPAPEPATPPDDRSLDQLVADLFDQPSPPAAAEPPDEPPAGPGAGPGANAADGPGGTSAEAAAVPGADATEGVLGPRRLDPPAAAALLRLAARVERDLLAAGLNAKPYEVTPSSLAGVEVEVDAFDDAVGGVWLHWRTHPSVAAEGQDSTSVRVVMAEALVRTLAALGYRAEHGDDSLRPFAVHVLAGPASA
;
A
#
# COMPACT_ATOMS: atom_id res chain seq x y z
N MET A 1 -60.86 15.15 38.93
CA MET A 1 -59.65 14.94 38.12
C MET A 1 -59.57 13.46 37.84
N THR A 2 -59.91 13.07 36.62
CA THR A 2 -59.96 11.67 36.19
C THR A 2 -58.67 11.41 35.40
N PRO A 3 -57.84 10.43 35.78
CA PRO A 3 -56.62 10.13 35.04
C PRO A 3 -56.96 9.50 33.69
N GLU A 4 -56.37 10.04 32.62
CA GLU A 4 -56.51 9.51 31.26
C GLU A 4 -55.72 8.20 31.12
N PRO A 5 -56.22 7.23 30.33
CA PRO A 5 -55.53 5.97 30.12
C PRO A 5 -54.28 6.16 29.25
N PHE A 6 -53.14 5.64 29.73
CA PHE A 6 -51.90 5.55 28.95
C PHE A 6 -52.12 4.69 27.70
N THR A 7 -52.03 5.32 26.53
CA THR A 7 -51.97 4.60 25.26
C THR A 7 -50.58 3.98 25.15
N SER A 8 -50.51 2.66 25.21
CA SER A 8 -49.26 1.91 25.01
C SER A 8 -48.87 2.00 23.54
N GLU A 9 -47.78 2.70 23.27
CA GLU A 9 -47.14 2.73 21.95
C GLU A 9 -46.56 1.33 21.65
N PRO A 10 -46.84 0.74 20.46
CA PRO A 10 -46.34 -0.58 20.11
C PRO A 10 -44.81 -0.56 20.00
N ALA A 11 -44.17 -1.57 20.59
CA ALA A 11 -42.72 -1.73 20.56
C ALA A 11 -42.21 -1.80 19.11
N PRO A 12 -41.07 -1.14 18.78
CA PRO A 12 -40.50 -1.20 17.44
C PRO A 12 -40.15 -2.65 17.09
N GLU A 13 -40.51 -3.07 15.88
CA GLU A 13 -40.16 -4.40 15.35
C GLU A 13 -38.64 -4.61 15.36
N PRO A 14 -38.17 -5.84 15.63
CA PRO A 14 -36.75 -6.15 15.61
C PRO A 14 -36.19 -5.95 14.20
N ALA A 15 -35.11 -5.16 14.10
CA ALA A 15 -34.38 -4.96 12.86
C ALA A 15 -33.92 -6.32 12.31
N THR A 16 -34.15 -6.54 11.02
CA THR A 16 -33.68 -7.71 10.27
C THR A 16 -32.17 -7.89 10.48
N PRO A 17 -31.66 -9.10 10.79
CA PRO A 17 -30.23 -9.31 10.93
C PRO A 17 -29.50 -9.00 9.61
N PRO A 18 -28.25 -8.47 9.68
CA PRO A 18 -27.46 -8.22 8.49
C PRO A 18 -27.21 -9.51 7.70
N ASP A 19 -27.22 -9.41 6.37
CA ASP A 19 -26.95 -10.48 5.41
C ASP A 19 -25.71 -11.32 5.82
N ASP A 20 -25.91 -12.61 6.09
CA ASP A 20 -24.88 -13.59 6.45
C ASP A 20 -24.12 -14.07 5.20
N ARG A 21 -23.56 -13.13 4.44
CA ARG A 21 -22.75 -13.44 3.26
C ARG A 21 -21.31 -13.68 3.66
N SER A 22 -20.74 -14.79 3.19
CA SER A 22 -19.32 -15.08 3.37
C SER A 22 -18.45 -14.01 2.69
N LEU A 23 -17.28 -13.74 3.26
CA LEU A 23 -16.25 -12.86 2.69
C LEU A 23 -15.91 -13.25 1.24
N ASP A 24 -15.80 -14.55 0.95
CA ASP A 24 -15.56 -15.05 -0.41
C ASP A 24 -16.66 -14.65 -1.38
N GLN A 25 -17.91 -14.56 -0.91
CA GLN A 25 -19.06 -14.23 -1.72
C GLN A 25 -19.14 -12.72 -2.00
N LEU A 26 -18.81 -11.90 -0.99
CA LEU A 26 -18.67 -10.45 -1.17
C LEU A 26 -17.54 -10.11 -2.15
N VAL A 27 -16.42 -10.83 -2.05
CA VAL A 27 -15.29 -10.69 -2.98
C VAL A 27 -15.73 -11.09 -4.39
N ALA A 28 -16.40 -12.23 -4.55
CA ALA A 28 -16.87 -12.67 -5.87
C ALA A 28 -17.85 -11.67 -6.52
N ASP A 29 -18.84 -11.17 -5.77
CA ASP A 29 -19.83 -10.20 -6.26
C ASP A 29 -19.20 -8.87 -6.67
N LEU A 30 -18.15 -8.43 -5.98
CA LEU A 30 -17.45 -7.18 -6.30
C LEU A 30 -16.75 -7.26 -7.67
N PHE A 31 -16.21 -8.42 -8.02
CA PHE A 31 -15.48 -8.64 -9.27
C PHE A 31 -16.36 -9.10 -10.44
N ASP A 32 -17.58 -9.57 -10.19
CA ASP A 32 -18.58 -9.90 -11.23
C ASP A 32 -19.37 -8.67 -11.71
N GLN A 33 -19.08 -7.48 -11.17
CA GLN A 33 -19.69 -6.22 -11.63
C GLN A 33 -19.32 -5.98 -13.11
N PRO A 34 -20.30 -5.78 -14.01
CA PRO A 34 -20.02 -5.47 -15.40
C PRO A 34 -19.20 -4.16 -15.47
N SER A 35 -18.14 -4.15 -16.28
CA SER A 35 -17.31 -2.96 -16.44
C SER A 35 -18.20 -1.75 -16.76
N PRO A 36 -18.01 -0.61 -16.09
CA PRO A 36 -18.78 0.59 -16.40
C PRO A 36 -18.60 0.91 -17.89
N PRO A 37 -19.65 1.40 -18.57
CA PRO A 37 -19.53 1.81 -19.96
C PRO A 37 -18.39 2.82 -20.07
N ALA A 38 -17.52 2.64 -21.07
CA ALA A 38 -16.39 3.51 -21.32
C ALA A 38 -16.84 4.97 -21.23
N ALA A 39 -16.24 5.72 -20.30
CA ALA A 39 -16.53 7.13 -20.11
C ALA A 39 -16.39 7.84 -21.46
N ALA A 40 -17.41 8.61 -21.82
CA ALA A 40 -17.44 9.40 -23.05
C ALA A 40 -16.13 10.19 -23.19
N GLU A 41 -15.51 10.10 -24.37
CA GLU A 41 -14.26 10.77 -24.70
C GLU A 41 -14.31 12.26 -24.28
N PRO A 42 -13.29 12.77 -23.57
CA PRO A 42 -13.19 14.19 -23.29
C PRO A 42 -13.03 14.98 -24.59
N PRO A 43 -13.58 16.21 -24.67
CA PRO A 43 -13.48 17.05 -25.86
C PRO A 43 -12.03 17.41 -26.18
N ASP A 44 -11.73 17.37 -27.49
CA ASP A 44 -10.48 17.74 -28.17
C ASP A 44 -9.85 19.02 -27.60
N GLU A 45 -8.71 18.89 -26.90
CA GLU A 45 -7.92 20.01 -26.39
C GLU A 45 -7.00 20.53 -27.52
N PRO A 46 -6.97 21.85 -27.82
CA PRO A 46 -6.20 22.37 -28.93
C PRO A 46 -4.67 22.29 -28.69
N PRO A 47 -3.86 22.14 -29.75
CA PRO A 47 -2.43 21.88 -29.63
C PRO A 47 -1.66 23.07 -29.06
N ALA A 48 -0.92 22.84 -27.98
CA ALA A 48 0.09 23.74 -27.47
C ALA A 48 1.28 23.86 -28.44
N GLY A 49 1.67 25.10 -28.76
CA GLY A 49 2.71 25.42 -29.74
C GLY A 49 4.14 25.05 -29.30
N PRO A 50 5.09 24.99 -30.26
CA PRO A 50 6.46 24.57 -30.02
C PRO A 50 7.31 25.68 -29.41
N GLY A 51 7.72 25.51 -28.15
CA GLY A 51 8.74 26.34 -27.48
C GLY A 51 10.13 25.71 -27.60
N ALA A 52 11.02 26.37 -28.34
CA ALA A 52 12.41 25.99 -28.57
C ALA A 52 13.33 26.34 -27.38
N GLY A 53 14.37 25.52 -27.17
CA GLY A 53 15.59 25.94 -26.45
C GLY A 53 16.46 24.79 -25.94
N PRO A 54 17.64 24.52 -26.55
CA PRO A 54 18.61 23.54 -26.07
C PRO A 54 19.66 24.22 -25.17
N GLY A 55 19.89 23.65 -23.97
CA GLY A 55 20.98 24.03 -23.08
C GLY A 55 21.87 22.84 -22.79
N ALA A 56 22.98 22.73 -23.53
CA ALA A 56 24.05 21.79 -23.27
C ALA A 56 24.83 22.21 -22.02
N ASN A 57 25.10 21.27 -21.11
CA ASN A 57 26.23 21.39 -20.19
C ASN A 57 26.93 20.04 -20.07
N ALA A 58 28.11 20.00 -20.66
CA ALA A 58 29.11 18.98 -20.47
C ALA A 58 29.87 19.26 -19.18
N ALA A 59 30.05 18.26 -18.33
CA ALA A 59 31.12 18.22 -17.35
C ALA A 59 31.66 16.79 -17.28
N ASP A 60 32.81 16.63 -17.93
CA ASP A 60 33.71 15.50 -17.90
C ASP A 60 34.43 15.44 -16.54
N GLY A 61 34.78 14.24 -16.08
CA GLY A 61 35.53 14.04 -14.84
C GLY A 61 35.80 12.57 -14.56
N PRO A 62 36.97 12.02 -14.92
CA PRO A 62 37.39 10.67 -14.57
C PRO A 62 38.18 10.65 -13.26
N GLY A 63 37.91 9.67 -12.41
CA GLY A 63 38.66 9.43 -11.18
C GLY A 63 38.40 8.04 -10.64
N GLY A 64 39.18 7.07 -11.11
CA GLY A 64 39.19 5.72 -10.55
C GLY A 64 39.97 5.63 -9.24
N THR A 65 39.58 4.68 -8.40
CA THR A 65 40.51 3.88 -7.61
C THR A 65 39.90 2.50 -7.41
N SER A 66 40.50 1.50 -8.05
CA SER A 66 40.43 0.12 -7.62
C SER A 66 41.00 -0.01 -6.21
N ALA A 67 40.27 -0.67 -5.31
CA ALA A 67 40.85 -1.27 -4.13
C ALA A 67 40.40 -2.74 -4.07
N GLU A 68 41.40 -3.57 -4.25
CA GLU A 68 41.41 -5.02 -4.22
C GLU A 68 41.46 -5.52 -2.76
N ALA A 69 40.93 -6.74 -2.55
CA ALA A 69 41.18 -7.65 -1.44
C ALA A 69 40.71 -7.29 -0.01
N ALA A 70 39.77 -8.07 0.53
CA ALA A 70 40.11 -9.27 1.29
C ALA A 70 38.85 -9.98 1.81
N ALA A 71 38.76 -11.28 1.54
CA ALA A 71 37.89 -12.18 2.27
C ALA A 71 38.54 -12.53 3.62
N VAL A 72 37.78 -12.39 4.72
CA VAL A 72 37.91 -13.25 5.91
C VAL A 72 36.51 -13.48 6.49
N PRO A 73 36.08 -14.74 6.70
CA PRO A 73 34.84 -15.07 7.39
C PRO A 73 35.10 -14.99 8.90
N GLY A 74 34.50 -14.01 9.56
CA GLY A 74 34.44 -13.90 11.01
C GLY A 74 33.00 -14.02 11.46
N ALA A 75 32.60 -15.24 11.83
CA ALA A 75 31.41 -15.47 12.63
C ALA A 75 31.64 -14.89 14.03
N ASP A 76 31.46 -13.56 14.15
CA ASP A 76 31.51 -12.87 15.43
C ASP A 76 30.08 -12.76 15.96
N ALA A 77 29.71 -13.76 16.75
CA ALA A 77 28.54 -13.72 17.61
C ALA A 77 28.74 -12.61 18.64
N THR A 78 28.47 -11.37 18.24
CA THR A 78 28.48 -10.22 19.14
C THR A 78 27.23 -10.25 20.00
N GLU A 79 27.39 -10.80 21.21
CA GLU A 79 26.53 -10.49 22.35
C GLU A 79 26.40 -8.97 22.50
N GLY A 80 25.16 -8.48 22.57
CA GLY A 80 24.83 -7.34 23.43
C GLY A 80 24.68 -5.96 22.81
N VAL A 81 24.03 -5.82 21.65
CA VAL A 81 23.25 -4.59 21.36
C VAL A 81 21.79 -5.00 21.31
N LEU A 82 21.10 -4.85 22.46
CA LEU A 82 19.68 -5.16 22.62
C LEU A 82 18.84 -4.07 21.94
N GLY A 83 18.78 -4.08 20.61
CA GLY A 83 17.93 -3.19 19.83
C GLY A 83 17.98 -3.52 18.33
N PRO A 84 16.90 -3.25 17.58
CA PRO A 84 16.88 -3.48 16.14
C PRO A 84 17.98 -2.64 15.49
N ARG A 85 18.86 -3.32 14.76
CA ARG A 85 19.95 -2.67 14.02
C ARG A 85 19.35 -2.05 12.77
N ARG A 86 19.90 -0.93 12.33
CA ARG A 86 19.55 -0.39 11.00
C ARG A 86 20.30 -1.16 9.93
N LEU A 87 19.65 -1.32 8.77
CA LEU A 87 20.30 -1.83 7.57
C LEU A 87 21.49 -0.97 7.17
N ASP A 88 22.48 -1.59 6.54
CA ASP A 88 23.60 -0.89 5.93
C ASP A 88 23.10 0.04 4.80
N PRO A 89 23.81 1.15 4.51
CA PRO A 89 23.32 2.13 3.53
C PRO A 89 23.01 1.54 2.14
N PRO A 90 23.81 0.62 1.58
CA PRO A 90 23.47 -0.09 0.34
C PRO A 90 22.14 -0.85 0.39
N ALA A 91 21.87 -1.61 1.45
CA ALA A 91 20.61 -2.34 1.60
C ALA A 91 19.42 -1.39 1.78
N ALA A 92 19.56 -0.35 2.59
CA ALA A 92 18.53 0.68 2.74
C ALA A 92 18.20 1.36 1.39
N ALA A 93 19.23 1.66 0.58
CA ALA A 93 19.03 2.21 -0.77
C ALA A 93 18.37 1.22 -1.73
N ALA A 94 18.56 -0.10 -1.54
CA ALA A 94 17.83 -1.11 -2.30
C ALA A 94 16.34 -1.14 -1.94
N LEU A 95 15.99 -1.06 -0.66
CA LEU A 95 14.60 -0.98 -0.21
C LEU A 95 13.88 0.28 -0.71
N LEU A 96 14.54 1.45 -0.64
CA LEU A 96 13.97 2.69 -1.17
C LEU A 96 13.71 2.62 -2.68
N ARG A 97 14.62 1.98 -3.44
CA ARG A 97 14.41 1.73 -4.88
C ARG A 97 13.25 0.77 -5.15
N LEU A 98 13.11 -0.27 -4.32
CA LEU A 98 11.98 -1.20 -4.41
C LEU A 98 10.66 -0.47 -4.12
N ALA A 99 10.59 0.31 -3.05
CA ALA A 99 9.41 1.09 -2.67
C ALA A 99 8.99 2.07 -3.77
N ALA A 100 9.94 2.86 -4.31
CA ALA A 100 9.67 3.79 -5.40
C ALA A 100 9.17 3.07 -6.68
N ARG A 101 9.68 1.87 -6.95
CA ARG A 101 9.22 1.04 -8.08
C ARG A 101 7.78 0.55 -7.85
N VAL A 102 7.50 0.03 -6.66
CA VAL A 102 6.15 -0.43 -6.27
C VAL A 102 5.15 0.72 -6.38
N GLU A 103 5.46 1.89 -5.84
CA GLU A 103 4.61 3.08 -5.93
C GLU A 103 4.26 3.43 -7.38
N ARG A 104 5.29 3.55 -8.24
CA ARG A 104 5.09 3.87 -9.65
C ARG A 104 4.24 2.82 -10.38
N ASP A 105 4.50 1.54 -10.14
CA ASP A 105 3.81 0.47 -10.85
C ASP A 105 2.35 0.33 -10.36
N LEU A 106 2.07 0.60 -9.07
CA LEU A 106 0.70 0.70 -8.53
C LEU A 106 -0.05 1.91 -9.10
N LEU A 107 0.61 3.07 -9.21
CA LEU A 107 0.05 4.25 -9.89
C LEU A 107 -0.28 3.94 -11.35
N ALA A 108 0.59 3.23 -12.06
CA ALA A 108 0.34 2.80 -13.44
C ALA A 108 -0.83 1.80 -13.54
N ALA A 109 -1.08 1.01 -12.50
CA ALA A 109 -2.25 0.12 -12.38
C ALA A 109 -3.53 0.86 -11.95
N GLY A 110 -3.50 2.19 -11.80
CA GLY A 110 -4.65 3.01 -11.42
C GLY A 110 -4.93 3.07 -9.91
N LEU A 111 -4.01 2.57 -9.07
CA LEU A 111 -4.11 2.66 -7.62
C LEU A 111 -3.37 3.91 -7.13
N ASN A 112 -4.04 4.71 -6.28
CA ASN A 112 -3.43 5.87 -5.65
C ASN A 112 -2.41 5.44 -4.59
N ALA A 113 -1.17 5.19 -4.99
CA ALA A 113 -0.07 4.85 -4.10
C ALA A 113 0.76 6.09 -3.77
N LYS A 114 1.11 6.25 -2.50
CA LYS A 114 1.93 7.35 -1.99
C LYS A 114 2.85 6.84 -0.88
N PRO A 115 3.98 7.51 -0.61
CA PRO A 115 4.78 7.23 0.56
C PRO A 115 3.96 7.36 1.86
N TYR A 116 4.31 6.60 2.89
CA TYR A 116 3.74 6.75 4.22
C TYR A 116 4.18 8.10 4.81
N GLU A 117 3.39 9.14 4.53
CA GLU A 117 3.64 10.50 5.00
C GLU A 117 3.10 10.75 6.40
N VAL A 118 3.78 11.63 7.12
CA VAL A 118 3.30 12.18 8.41
C VAL A 118 2.05 13.05 8.21
N THR A 119 1.78 13.52 6.98
CA THR A 119 0.59 14.32 6.68
C THR A 119 -0.52 13.43 6.12
N PRO A 120 -1.67 13.31 6.82
CA PRO A 120 -2.77 12.49 6.36
C PRO A 120 -3.35 13.05 5.06
N SER A 121 -3.16 12.35 3.94
CA SER A 121 -3.90 12.70 2.73
C SER A 121 -5.38 12.31 2.89
N SER A 122 -6.27 13.16 2.37
CA SER A 122 -7.72 12.99 2.46
C SER A 122 -8.26 11.92 1.51
N LEU A 123 -7.41 11.34 0.67
CA LEU A 123 -7.81 10.34 -0.33
C LEU A 123 -7.59 8.93 0.20
N ALA A 124 -8.51 8.02 -0.14
CA ALA A 124 -8.28 6.59 0.00
C ALA A 124 -7.14 6.16 -0.95
N GLY A 125 -6.38 5.15 -0.56
CA GLY A 125 -5.27 4.66 -1.37
C GLY A 125 -4.30 3.77 -0.61
N VAL A 126 -3.18 3.48 -1.27
CA VAL A 126 -2.09 2.67 -0.75
C VAL A 126 -1.04 3.58 -0.14
N GLU A 127 -0.67 3.32 1.11
CA GLU A 127 0.46 3.97 1.77
C GLU A 127 1.66 3.01 1.79
N VAL A 128 2.79 3.47 1.26
CA VAL A 128 4.02 2.69 1.14
C VAL A 128 4.96 3.05 2.28
N GLU A 129 5.13 2.14 3.23
CA GLU A 129 6.07 2.26 4.34
C GLU A 129 7.37 1.53 4.01
N VAL A 130 8.51 2.15 4.35
CA VAL A 130 9.82 1.53 4.28
C VAL A 130 10.36 1.37 5.68
N ASP A 131 10.47 0.11 6.10
CA ASP A 131 11.10 -0.27 7.35
C ASP A 131 12.57 -0.64 7.09
N ALA A 132 13.48 0.21 7.59
CA ALA A 132 14.92 0.08 7.37
C ALA A 132 15.64 -0.65 8.53
N PHE A 133 14.91 -1.39 9.37
CA PHE A 133 15.52 -2.26 10.37
C PHE A 133 16.02 -3.58 9.75
N ASP A 134 17.15 -4.04 10.25
CA ASP A 134 17.79 -5.32 9.91
C ASP A 134 17.25 -6.39 10.86
N ASP A 135 15.95 -6.67 10.74
CA ASP A 135 15.27 -7.74 11.44
C ASP A 135 14.31 -8.47 10.48
N ALA A 136 13.59 -9.48 10.98
CA ALA A 136 12.66 -10.26 10.16
C ALA A 136 11.43 -9.45 9.68
N VAL A 137 11.22 -8.25 10.22
CA VAL A 137 10.04 -7.40 10.02
C VAL A 137 10.38 -6.17 9.15
N GLY A 138 11.67 -5.89 8.94
CA GLY A 138 12.15 -4.89 7.99
C GLY A 138 11.76 -5.18 6.54
N GLY A 139 11.60 -4.13 5.73
CA GLY A 139 11.21 -4.28 4.32
C GLY A 139 10.32 -3.17 3.78
N VAL A 140 9.60 -3.49 2.71
CA VAL A 140 8.62 -2.59 2.08
C VAL A 140 7.21 -3.09 2.39
N TRP A 141 6.44 -2.25 3.06
CA TRP A 141 5.12 -2.56 3.57
C TRP A 141 4.07 -1.67 2.92
N LEU A 142 2.93 -2.25 2.59
CA LEU A 142 1.81 -1.53 1.98
C LEU A 142 0.61 -1.58 2.90
N HIS A 143 -0.01 -0.42 3.10
CA HIS A 143 -1.20 -0.25 3.92
C HIS A 143 -2.34 0.32 3.08
N TRP A 144 -3.54 -0.25 3.18
CA TRP A 144 -4.71 0.37 2.59
C TRP A 144 -5.32 1.39 3.55
N ARG A 145 -5.42 2.63 3.08
CA ARG A 145 -6.10 3.71 3.79
C ARG A 145 -7.50 3.92 3.22
N THR A 146 -8.49 3.83 4.10
CA THR A 146 -9.88 4.18 3.78
C THR A 146 -10.08 5.70 3.75
N HIS A 147 -11.06 6.16 2.98
CA HIS A 147 -11.41 7.57 2.94
C HIS A 147 -11.89 8.02 4.34
N PRO A 148 -11.57 9.24 4.81
CA PRO A 148 -11.95 9.72 6.15
C PRO A 148 -13.45 9.77 6.43
N SER A 149 -14.30 9.68 5.40
CA SER A 149 -15.75 9.53 5.58
C SER A 149 -16.16 8.15 6.12
N VAL A 150 -15.29 7.14 5.97
CA VAL A 150 -15.45 5.82 6.59
C VAL A 150 -14.77 5.89 7.95
N ALA A 151 -15.51 5.57 9.01
CA ALA A 151 -14.96 5.58 10.36
C ALA A 151 -13.73 4.66 10.46
N ALA A 152 -12.58 5.19 10.87
CA ALA A 152 -11.30 4.48 10.80
C ALA A 152 -11.29 3.13 11.55
N GLU A 153 -12.01 3.06 12.67
CA GLU A 153 -12.08 1.90 13.59
C GLU A 153 -13.41 1.13 13.49
N GLY A 154 -14.21 1.36 12.43
CA GLY A 154 -15.47 0.65 12.22
C GLY A 154 -15.29 -0.74 11.61
N GLN A 155 -16.23 -1.65 11.84
CA GLN A 155 -16.27 -2.97 11.20
C GLN A 155 -16.19 -2.89 9.67
N ASP A 156 -16.82 -1.88 9.08
CA ASP A 156 -16.75 -1.62 7.64
C ASP A 156 -15.33 -1.27 7.18
N SER A 157 -14.60 -0.46 7.95
CA SER A 157 -13.19 -0.11 7.66
C SER A 157 -12.30 -1.34 7.71
N THR A 158 -12.46 -2.18 8.74
CA THR A 158 -11.72 -3.45 8.85
C THR A 158 -12.01 -4.38 7.67
N SER A 159 -13.28 -4.55 7.32
CA SER A 159 -13.68 -5.42 6.20
C SER A 159 -13.09 -4.92 4.87
N VAL A 160 -13.11 -3.60 4.63
CA VAL A 160 -12.47 -3.00 3.47
C VAL A 160 -10.96 -3.24 3.48
N ARG A 161 -10.26 -3.04 4.61
CA ARG A 161 -8.81 -3.27 4.69
C ARG A 161 -8.43 -4.72 4.40
N VAL A 162 -9.19 -5.70 4.90
CA VAL A 162 -8.96 -7.13 4.61
C VAL A 162 -9.10 -7.41 3.12
N VAL A 163 -10.21 -6.97 2.51
CA VAL A 163 -10.45 -7.19 1.07
C VAL A 163 -9.39 -6.49 0.22
N MET A 164 -8.99 -5.27 0.60
CA MET A 164 -7.99 -4.51 -0.14
C MET A 164 -6.57 -5.06 0.03
N ALA A 165 -6.22 -5.65 1.18
CA ALA A 165 -4.94 -6.34 1.36
C ALA A 165 -4.83 -7.55 0.41
N GLU A 166 -5.87 -8.38 0.33
CA GLU A 166 -5.93 -9.51 -0.61
C GLU A 166 -5.85 -9.03 -2.07
N ALA A 167 -6.58 -7.96 -2.41
CA ALA A 167 -6.53 -7.36 -3.74
C ALA A 167 -5.13 -6.82 -4.10
N LEU A 168 -4.41 -6.24 -3.13
CA LEU A 168 -3.04 -5.75 -3.32
C LEU A 168 -2.08 -6.91 -3.59
N VAL A 169 -2.16 -8.00 -2.83
CA VAL A 169 -1.33 -9.20 -3.07
C VAL A 169 -1.53 -9.72 -4.50
N ARG A 170 -2.78 -9.84 -4.96
CA ARG A 170 -3.10 -10.29 -6.33
C ARG A 170 -2.60 -9.32 -7.39
N THR A 171 -2.76 -8.02 -7.16
CA THR A 171 -2.29 -6.98 -8.09
C THR A 171 -0.77 -7.01 -8.23
N LEU A 172 -0.04 -7.10 -7.11
CA LEU A 172 1.41 -7.20 -7.09
C LEU A 172 1.90 -8.47 -7.79
N ALA A 173 1.25 -9.61 -7.55
CA ALA A 173 1.55 -10.86 -8.23
C ALA A 173 1.35 -10.73 -9.77
N ALA A 174 0.27 -10.08 -10.22
CA ALA A 174 0.04 -9.80 -11.63
C ALA A 174 1.09 -8.88 -12.25
N LEU A 175 1.63 -7.95 -11.46
CA LEU A 175 2.77 -7.09 -11.82
C LEU A 175 4.13 -7.80 -11.73
N GLY A 176 4.17 -9.06 -11.30
CA GLY A 176 5.38 -9.88 -11.20
C GLY A 176 6.15 -9.73 -9.88
N TYR A 177 5.60 -9.04 -8.89
CA TYR A 177 6.17 -8.95 -7.54
C TYR A 177 5.88 -10.23 -6.75
N ARG A 178 6.72 -10.52 -5.77
CA ARG A 178 6.39 -11.46 -4.69
C ARG A 178 5.99 -10.65 -3.47
N ALA A 179 4.75 -10.84 -3.03
CA ALA A 179 4.19 -10.19 -1.86
C ALA A 179 3.29 -11.15 -1.09
N GLU A 180 3.17 -10.92 0.22
CA GLU A 180 2.36 -11.73 1.12
C GLU A 180 1.66 -10.86 2.17
N HIS A 181 0.68 -11.42 2.86
CA HIS A 181 0.07 -10.75 4.01
C HIS A 181 1.09 -10.67 5.16
N GLY A 182 1.15 -9.51 5.79
CA GLY A 182 1.88 -9.34 7.03
C GLY A 182 1.29 -10.19 8.15
N ASP A 183 2.16 -10.91 8.86
CA ASP A 183 1.84 -11.56 10.13
C ASP A 183 2.23 -10.71 11.35
N ASP A 184 2.77 -9.51 11.12
CA ASP A 184 3.14 -8.56 12.17
C ASP A 184 1.90 -8.00 12.88
N SER A 185 1.78 -8.35 14.16
CA SER A 185 0.74 -7.83 15.06
C SER A 185 0.71 -6.30 15.18
N LEU A 186 1.81 -5.61 14.88
CA LEU A 186 1.90 -4.15 14.89
C LEU A 186 1.37 -3.53 13.59
N ARG A 187 1.29 -4.31 12.50
CA ARG A 187 0.88 -3.88 11.16
C ARG A 187 -0.27 -4.74 10.63
N PRO A 188 -1.45 -4.75 11.29
CA PRO A 188 -2.56 -5.58 10.86
C PRO A 188 -3.00 -5.21 9.44
N PHE A 189 -3.25 -6.24 8.62
CA PHE A 189 -3.69 -6.11 7.22
C PHE A 189 -2.68 -5.45 6.27
N ALA A 190 -1.42 -5.27 6.71
CA ALA A 190 -0.38 -4.81 5.82
C ALA A 190 0.03 -5.91 4.84
N VAL A 191 0.55 -5.51 3.68
CA VAL A 191 1.12 -6.42 2.68
C VAL A 191 2.63 -6.21 2.63
N HIS A 192 3.40 -7.28 2.80
CA HIS A 192 4.85 -7.27 2.75
C HIS A 192 5.34 -7.59 1.35
N VAL A 193 6.20 -6.74 0.78
CA VAL A 193 6.80 -6.96 -0.54
C VAL A 193 8.17 -7.62 -0.39
N LEU A 194 8.24 -8.90 -0.71
CA LEU A 194 9.45 -9.73 -0.57
C LEU A 194 10.45 -9.52 -1.70
N ALA A 195 9.97 -9.32 -2.93
CA ALA A 195 10.83 -9.14 -4.08
C ALA A 195 10.13 -8.38 -5.22
N GLY A 196 10.91 -7.59 -5.95
CA GLY A 196 10.47 -6.97 -7.20
C GLY A 196 10.42 -7.96 -8.37
N PRO A 197 9.79 -7.57 -9.49
CA PRO A 197 9.75 -8.38 -10.70
C PRO A 197 11.15 -8.67 -11.20
N ALA A 198 11.37 -9.92 -11.63
CA ALA A 198 12.58 -10.30 -12.34
C ALA A 198 12.78 -9.32 -13.50
N SER A 199 13.94 -8.66 -13.54
CA SER A 199 14.29 -7.79 -14.65
C SER A 199 14.32 -8.63 -15.92
N ALA A 200 13.31 -8.47 -16.77
CA ALA A 200 13.28 -9.04 -18.11
C ALA A 200 14.28 -8.32 -19.02
#